data_AF-A0A9P5Q009-F1
#
_entry.id   AF-A0A9P5Q009-F1
#
_cell.length_a   1.000
_cell.length_b   1.000
_cell.length_c   1.000
_cell.angle_alpha   90.00
_cell.angle_beta   90.00
_cell.angle_gamma   90.00
#
_symmetry.space_group_name_H-M   'P 1'
#
loop_
_entity.id
_entity.type
_entity.pdbx_description
1 polymer ?
#
loop_
_entity_poly.entity_id
_entity_poly.type
_entity_poly.pdbx_seq_one_letter_code
_entity_poly.pdbx_strand_id
1 'polypeptide(L)'
;MSSLVPVPLEPDSLYIATSQIFGELGKFHWVLYFTGASGAGATRYQWSPNVRGDTAEFTECDTIDTPTTFTRTGTTIFAFVKIHGYIPISLNDLAPLCANVFDPADRYSTVYENRRNNMTCRTWLLAALY
;
A
#
# COMPACT_ATOMS: atom_id res chain seq x y z
N MET A 1 -26.73 -1.42 1.20
CA MET A 1 -25.40 -1.53 1.82
C MET A 1 -24.68 -2.67 1.11
N SER A 2 -23.58 -2.39 0.40
CA SER A 2 -22.77 -3.46 -0.18
C SER A 2 -22.15 -4.24 0.97
N SER A 3 -22.37 -5.55 1.03
CA SER A 3 -21.65 -6.40 1.97
C SER A 3 -20.15 -6.34 1.67
N LEU A 4 -19.33 -6.34 2.71
CA LEU A 4 -17.89 -6.51 2.58
C LEU A 4 -17.65 -7.94 2.10
N VAL A 5 -17.41 -8.14 0.81
CA VAL A 5 -17.06 -9.46 0.26
C VAL A 5 -15.58 -9.72 0.56
N PRO A 6 -15.24 -10.75 1.35
CA PRO A 6 -13.86 -11.13 1.59
C PRO A 6 -13.18 -11.56 0.29
N VAL A 7 -11.93 -11.12 0.11
CA VAL A 7 -11.08 -11.57 -0.99
C VAL A 7 -10.08 -12.57 -0.42
N PRO A 8 -10.14 -13.85 -0.82
CA PRO A 8 -9.17 -14.84 -0.36
C PRO A 8 -7.80 -14.52 -0.97
N LEU A 9 -6.82 -14.24 -0.12
CA LEU A 9 -5.42 -14.13 -0.50
C LEU A 9 -4.68 -15.38 0.02
N GLU A 10 -3.71 -15.86 -0.74
CA GLU A 10 -2.87 -16.98 -0.32
C GLU A 10 -1.96 -16.56 0.83
N PRO A 11 -1.64 -17.45 1.79
CA PRO A 11 -0.69 -17.13 2.85
C PRO A 11 0.73 -16.96 2.30
N ASP A 12 1.59 -16.32 3.11
CA ASP A 12 3.01 -16.11 2.81
C ASP A 12 3.24 -15.53 1.41
N SER A 13 2.37 -14.61 1.00
CA SER A 13 2.34 -14.06 -0.35
C SER A 13 2.35 -12.53 -0.34
N LEU A 14 2.82 -11.96 -1.44
CA LEU A 14 2.89 -10.52 -1.66
C LEU A 14 1.93 -10.13 -2.79
N TYR A 15 1.16 -9.08 -2.57
CA TYR A 15 0.16 -8.58 -3.51
C TYR A 15 0.28 -7.07 -3.69
N ILE A 16 -0.03 -6.59 -4.89
CA ILE A 16 -0.29 -5.18 -5.17
C ILE A 16 -1.81 -4.99 -5.17
N ALA A 17 -2.30 -4.04 -4.38
CA ALA A 17 -3.69 -3.60 -4.44
C ALA A 17 -3.79 -2.21 -5.07
N THR A 18 -4.82 -2.00 -5.90
CA THR A 18 -5.08 -0.70 -6.53
C THR A 18 -6.49 -0.21 -6.24
N SER A 19 -6.61 1.04 -5.82
CA SER A 19 -7.88 1.75 -5.66
C SER A 19 -7.86 3.06 -6.43
N GLN A 20 -8.95 3.46 -7.07
CA GLN A 20 -9.04 4.74 -7.76
C GLN A 20 -8.98 5.90 -6.75
N ILE A 21 -8.22 6.95 -7.06
CA ILE A 21 -8.24 8.17 -6.27
C ILE A 21 -9.52 8.94 -6.59
N PHE A 22 -10.33 9.21 -5.56
CA PHE A 22 -11.61 9.89 -5.74
C PHE A 22 -11.41 11.29 -6.33
N GLY A 23 -12.13 11.60 -7.41
CA GLY A 23 -12.01 12.88 -8.12
C GLY A 23 -10.85 12.94 -9.14
N GLU A 24 -10.01 11.92 -9.24
CA GLU A 24 -8.88 11.88 -10.18
C GLU A 24 -9.01 10.70 -11.16
N LEU A 25 -9.78 10.90 -12.24
CA LEU A 25 -10.01 9.86 -13.26
C LEU A 25 -8.68 9.36 -13.85
N GLY A 26 -8.52 8.04 -13.91
CA GLY A 26 -7.31 7.39 -14.43
C GLY A 26 -6.13 7.37 -13.46
N LYS A 27 -6.27 7.92 -12.25
CA LYS A 27 -5.25 7.83 -11.20
C LYS A 27 -5.63 6.83 -10.12
N PHE A 28 -4.65 6.06 -9.69
CA PHE A 28 -4.81 5.00 -8.72
C PHE A 28 -3.85 5.20 -7.56
N HIS A 29 -4.32 4.86 -6.36
CA HIS A 29 -3.48 4.62 -5.20
C HIS A 29 -3.01 3.18 -5.23
N TRP A 30 -1.71 2.99 -4.97
CA TRP A 30 -1.03 1.70 -5.05
C TRP A 30 -0.53 1.32 -3.67
N VAL A 31 -0.77 0.06 -3.31
CA VAL A 31 -0.55 -0.44 -1.95
C VAL A 31 0.05 -1.82 -2.03
N LEU A 32 0.98 -2.12 -1.12
CA LEU A 32 1.58 -3.43 -0.97
C LEU A 32 0.87 -4.20 0.16
N TYR A 33 0.46 -5.43 -0.12
CA TYR A 33 -0.15 -6.34 0.84
C TYR A 33 0.75 -7.54 1.04
N PHE A 34 1.25 -7.71 2.26
CA PHE A 34 1.87 -8.95 2.70
C PHE A 34 0.84 -9.78 3.45
N THR A 35 0.82 -11.07 3.17
CA THR A 35 -0.03 -12.03 3.87
C THR A 35 0.89 -12.95 4.66
N GLY A 36 0.72 -13.01 5.98
CA GLY A 36 1.52 -13.90 6.81
C GLY A 36 1.08 -15.36 6.68
N ALA A 37 1.64 -16.21 7.53
CA ALA A 37 1.22 -17.60 7.68
C ALA A 37 -0.31 -17.69 7.95
N SER A 38 -0.93 -18.79 7.53
CA SER A 38 -2.39 -19.00 7.60
C SER A 38 -3.01 -18.54 8.93
N GLY A 39 -3.92 -17.57 8.87
CA GLY A 39 -4.64 -17.01 10.02
C GLY A 39 -4.01 -15.74 10.63
N ALA A 40 -2.79 -15.38 10.25
CA ALA A 40 -2.27 -14.03 10.47
C ALA A 40 -2.88 -13.12 9.39
N GLY A 41 -3.58 -12.06 9.81
CA GLY A 41 -4.17 -11.08 8.90
C GLY A 41 -3.15 -10.52 7.90
N ALA A 42 -3.63 -9.77 6.90
CA ALA A 42 -2.73 -9.15 5.94
C ALA A 42 -2.11 -7.87 6.51
N THR A 43 -0.84 -7.62 6.25
CA THR A 43 -0.18 -6.34 6.55
C THR A 43 -0.16 -5.49 5.28
N ARG A 44 -0.61 -4.25 5.39
CA ARG A 44 -0.70 -3.28 4.31
C ARG A 44 0.40 -2.24 4.48
N TYR A 45 1.21 -2.03 3.45
CA TYR A 45 2.17 -0.94 3.37
C TYR A 45 1.80 0.01 2.24
N GLN A 46 1.83 1.31 2.50
CA GLN A 46 1.50 2.32 1.49
C GLN A 46 2.25 3.62 1.72
N TRP A 47 2.48 4.35 0.64
CA TRP A 47 2.93 5.74 0.71
C TRP A 47 1.73 6.67 0.54
N SER A 48 1.35 7.36 1.61
CA SER A 48 0.13 8.20 1.66
C SER A 48 0.32 9.47 2.47
N PRO A 49 -0.50 10.51 2.22
CA PRO A 49 -0.50 11.74 3.00
C PRO A 49 -1.10 11.50 4.39
N ASN A 50 -0.56 12.20 5.41
CA ASN A 50 -0.90 12.00 6.82
C ASN A 50 -2.39 12.13 7.13
N VAL A 51 -3.05 13.13 6.58
CA VAL A 51 -4.50 13.36 6.64
C VAL A 51 -4.81 14.38 5.54
N ARG A 52 -6.08 14.69 5.28
CA ARG A 52 -6.49 15.75 4.34
C ARG A 52 -5.69 17.04 4.58
N GLY A 53 -4.80 17.39 3.65
CA GLY A 53 -3.93 18.56 3.73
C GLY A 53 -2.71 18.40 2.81
N ASP A 54 -1.87 19.45 2.76
CA ASP A 54 -0.66 19.49 1.92
C ASP A 54 0.58 18.90 2.61
N THR A 55 0.42 18.31 3.81
CA THR A 55 1.51 17.71 4.59
C THR A 55 2.16 16.55 3.84
N ALA A 56 3.49 16.43 3.98
CA ALA A 56 4.28 15.35 3.39
C ALA A 56 3.64 13.95 3.51
N GLU A 57 3.78 13.18 2.44
CA GLU A 57 3.47 11.75 2.41
C GLU A 57 4.53 10.95 3.17
N PHE A 58 4.16 9.80 3.73
CA PHE A 58 5.07 8.86 4.39
C PHE A 58 4.60 7.42 4.22
N THR A 59 5.46 6.47 4.59
CA THR A 59 5.11 5.04 4.62
C THR A 59 4.23 4.73 5.83
N GLU A 60 3.00 4.31 5.58
CA GLU A 60 2.08 3.74 6.57
C GLU A 60 2.14 2.21 6.55
N CYS A 61 1.89 1.61 7.70
CA CYS A 61 1.81 0.17 7.89
C CYS A 61 0.60 -0.18 8.77
N ASP A 62 -0.34 -0.97 8.23
CA ASP A 62 -1.56 -1.36 8.94
C ASP A 62 -1.79 -2.87 8.89
N THR A 63 -2.30 -3.44 9.98
CA THR A 63 -2.84 -4.81 9.97
C THR A 63 -4.29 -4.80 9.52
N ILE A 64 -4.62 -5.68 8.58
CA ILE A 64 -5.94 -5.85 7.96
C ILE A 64 -6.45 -7.25 8.29
N ASP A 65 -7.48 -7.34 9.12
CA ASP A 65 -8.08 -8.62 9.55
C ASP A 65 -8.55 -9.47 8.36
N THR A 66 -9.17 -8.83 7.36
CA THR A 66 -9.69 -9.51 6.17
C THR A 66 -9.64 -8.56 4.98
N PRO A 67 -8.86 -8.86 3.93
CA PRO A 67 -8.92 -8.14 2.66
C PRO A 67 -10.32 -8.20 2.05
N THR A 68 -10.85 -7.07 1.61
CA THR A 68 -12.21 -6.95 1.06
C THR A 68 -12.20 -6.05 -0.17
N THR A 69 -13.18 -6.21 -1.06
CA THR A 69 -13.32 -5.35 -2.26
C THR A 69 -13.66 -3.90 -1.91
N PHE A 70 -14.28 -3.67 -0.76
CA PHE A 70 -14.59 -2.34 -0.24
C PHE A 70 -13.90 -2.15 1.11
N THR A 71 -13.20 -1.03 1.30
CA THR A 71 -12.67 -0.67 2.62
C THR A 71 -13.79 -0.14 3.52
N ARG A 72 -13.55 -0.12 4.84
CA ARG A 72 -14.48 0.53 5.81
C ARG A 72 -14.70 2.01 5.51
N THR A 73 -13.77 2.66 4.82
CA THR A 73 -13.85 4.07 4.41
C THR A 73 -14.59 4.27 3.07
N GLY A 74 -15.15 3.21 2.48
CA GLY A 74 -15.90 3.29 1.23
C GLY A 74 -15.03 3.35 -0.03
N THR A 75 -13.74 3.04 0.07
CA THR A 75 -12.84 2.94 -1.09
C THR A 75 -12.99 1.57 -1.74
N THR A 76 -13.13 1.54 -3.06
CA THR A 76 -13.16 0.28 -3.83
C THR A 76 -11.75 -0.12 -4.24
N ILE A 77 -11.38 -1.36 -3.91
CA ILE A 77 -10.16 -2.02 -4.41
C ILE A 77 -10.54 -2.74 -5.69
N PHE A 78 -9.91 -2.36 -6.80
CA PHE A 78 -10.21 -2.88 -8.14
C PHE A 78 -9.49 -4.19 -8.44
N ALA A 79 -8.31 -4.38 -7.86
CA ALA A 79 -7.48 -5.55 -8.11
C ALA A 79 -6.60 -5.86 -6.92
N PHE A 80 -6.36 -7.17 -6.71
CA PHE A 80 -5.25 -7.71 -5.94
C PHE A 80 -4.39 -8.52 -6.92
N VAL A 81 -3.19 -8.04 -7.21
CA VAL A 81 -2.27 -8.65 -8.17
C VAL A 81 -1.16 -9.36 -7.40
N LYS A 82 -1.14 -10.70 -7.46
CA LYS A 82 -0.10 -11.50 -6.80
C LYS A 82 1.26 -11.29 -7.47
N ILE A 83 2.30 -11.11 -6.67
CA ILE A 83 3.68 -11.07 -7.14
C ILE A 83 4.24 -12.49 -7.12
N HIS A 84 4.41 -13.08 -8.29
CA HIS A 84 5.03 -14.40 -8.43
C HIS A 84 6.55 -14.31 -8.21
N GLY A 85 7.12 -15.34 -7.60
CA GLY A 85 8.56 -15.41 -7.30
C GLY A 85 8.98 -14.69 -6.02
N TYR A 86 8.04 -14.06 -5.30
CA TYR A 86 8.31 -13.55 -3.95
C TYR A 86 8.73 -14.68 -3.02
N ILE A 87 9.84 -14.48 -2.32
CA ILE A 87 10.31 -15.36 -1.25
C ILE A 87 9.93 -14.69 0.07
N PRO A 88 9.11 -15.35 0.91
CA PRO A 88 8.67 -14.77 2.17
C PRO A 88 9.85 -14.40 3.07
N ILE A 89 9.88 -13.14 3.49
CA ILE A 89 10.77 -12.65 4.54
C ILE A 89 9.96 -12.32 5.80
N SER A 90 10.64 -12.16 6.93
CA SER A 90 9.95 -11.81 8.16
C SER A 90 9.37 -10.40 8.08
N LEU A 91 8.25 -10.16 8.78
CA LEU A 91 7.67 -8.82 8.90
C LEU A 91 8.64 -7.80 9.52
N ASN A 92 9.53 -8.27 10.39
CA ASN A 92 10.57 -7.44 11.02
C ASN A 92 11.60 -6.94 9.99
N ASP A 93 11.78 -7.66 8.88
CA ASP A 93 12.66 -7.24 7.79
C ASP A 93 11.90 -6.43 6.73
N LEU A 94 10.63 -6.79 6.46
CA LEU A 94 9.81 -6.12 5.46
C LEU A 94 9.42 -4.69 5.86
N ALA A 95 9.09 -4.46 7.13
CA ALA A 95 8.71 -3.13 7.62
C ALA A 95 9.81 -2.07 7.41
N PRO A 96 11.08 -2.29 7.83
CA PRO A 96 12.15 -1.32 7.57
C PRO A 96 12.48 -1.18 6.09
N LEU A 97 12.34 -2.23 5.27
CA LEU A 97 12.51 -2.11 3.81
C LEU A 97 11.50 -1.11 3.23
N CYS A 98 10.21 -1.30 3.52
CA CYS A 98 9.13 -0.40 3.09
C CYS A 98 9.29 1.03 3.63
N ALA A 99 9.73 1.17 4.89
CA ALA A 99 9.90 2.48 5.54
C ALA A 99 11.04 3.31 4.92
N ASN A 100 12.07 2.67 4.38
CA ASN A 100 13.28 3.31 3.88
C ASN A 100 13.33 3.43 2.34
N VAL A 101 12.25 3.06 1.62
CA VAL A 101 12.17 3.21 0.16
C VAL A 101 12.48 4.65 -0.28
N PHE A 102 11.89 5.61 0.43
CA PHE A 102 12.24 7.02 0.32
C PHE A 102 12.90 7.44 1.62
N ASP A 103 14.20 7.71 1.54
CA ASP A 103 14.98 8.14 2.71
C ASP A 103 14.32 9.37 3.32
N PRO A 104 14.10 9.39 4.66
CA PRO A 104 13.67 10.57 5.37
C PRO A 104 14.37 11.88 4.99
N ALA A 105 15.65 11.83 4.65
CA ALA A 105 16.45 12.97 4.22
C ALA A 105 16.13 13.46 2.79
N ASP A 106 15.59 12.59 1.93
CA ASP A 106 15.29 12.90 0.53
C ASP A 106 13.82 13.28 0.29
N ARG A 107 13.00 13.26 1.35
CA ARG A 107 11.58 13.65 1.29
C ARG A 107 11.38 15.15 1.40
N TYR A 108 10.37 15.64 0.70
CA TYR A 108 9.95 17.03 0.76
C TYR A 108 8.85 17.26 1.79
N SER A 109 8.68 18.52 2.18
CA SER A 109 7.75 18.93 3.24
C SER A 109 6.28 18.85 2.84
N THR A 110 6.01 18.78 1.53
CA THR A 110 4.65 18.76 0.98
C THR A 110 4.41 17.65 -0.04
N VAL A 111 3.15 17.25 -0.17
CA VAL A 111 2.69 16.32 -1.22
C VAL A 111 3.07 16.83 -2.60
N TYR A 112 2.91 18.13 -2.85
CA TYR A 112 3.18 18.73 -4.16
C TYR A 112 4.65 18.61 -4.54
N GLU A 113 5.56 18.93 -3.62
CA GLU A 113 7.00 18.84 -3.86
C GLU A 113 7.45 17.39 -4.07
N ASN A 114 6.97 16.45 -3.25
CA ASN A 114 7.22 15.02 -3.45
C ASN A 114 6.81 14.59 -4.86
N ARG A 115 5.59 14.91 -5.28
CA ARG A 115 5.06 14.53 -6.60
C ARG A 115 5.81 15.19 -7.75
N ARG A 116 6.24 16.46 -7.60
CA ARG A 116 7.08 17.15 -8.58
C ARG A 116 8.44 16.46 -8.78
N ASN A 117 8.90 15.74 -7.75
CA ASN A 117 10.13 14.95 -7.76
C ASN A 117 9.88 13.44 -7.95
N ASN A 118 8.73 13.06 -8.53
CA ASN A 118 8.35 11.66 -8.79
C ASN A 118 8.28 10.76 -7.56
N MET A 119 8.06 11.32 -6.36
CA MET A 119 7.78 10.55 -5.15
C MET A 119 6.27 10.39 -5.02
N THR A 120 5.78 9.21 -5.40
CA THR A 120 4.34 8.87 -5.48
C THR A 120 4.15 7.47 -4.94
N CYS A 121 2.92 7.07 -4.59
CA CYS A 121 2.64 5.70 -4.15
C CYS A 121 3.04 4.64 -5.19
N ARG A 122 2.92 4.96 -6.48
CA ARG A 122 3.36 4.07 -7.56
C ARG A 122 4.88 3.93 -7.59
N THR A 123 5.63 5.03 -7.56
CA THR A 123 7.10 4.98 -7.62
C THR A 123 7.71 4.41 -6.35
N TRP A 124 7.10 4.70 -5.19
CA TRP A 124 7.41 4.05 -3.93
C TRP A 124 7.25 2.54 -4.04
N LEU A 125 6.10 2.06 -4.51
CA LEU A 125 5.83 0.63 -4.60
C LEU A 125 6.80 -0.07 -5.58
N LEU A 126 7.09 0.56 -6.73
CA LEU A 126 8.04 0.00 -7.69
C LEU A 126 9.45 -0.09 -7.12
N ALA A 127 9.88 0.89 -6.32
CA ALA A 127 11.17 0.87 -5.65
C ALA A 127 11.21 -0.15 -4.49
N ALA A 128 10.11 -0.38 -3.78
CA ALA A 128 9.99 -1.41 -2.75
C ALA A 128 10.11 -2.85 -3.28
N LEU A 129 9.87 -3.04 -4.59
CA LEU A 129 9.91 -4.34 -5.27
C LEU A 129 11.22 -4.62 -6.01
N TYR A 130 12.16 -3.67 -6.02
CA TYR A 130 13.45 -3.77 -6.70
C TYR A 130 14.54 -4.20 -5.72
#